data_AF-A0A7C9KE40-F1
#
_entry.id   AF-A0A7C9KE40-F1
#
_cell.length_a   1.000
_cell.length_b   1.000
_cell.length_c   1.000
_cell.angle_alpha   90.00
_cell.angle_beta   90.00
_cell.angle_gamma   90.00
#
_symmetry.space_group_name_H-M   'P 1'
#
loop_
_entity.id
_entity.type
_entity.pdbx_description
1 polymer ?
#
loop_
_entity_poly.entity_id
_entity_poly.type
_entity_poly.pdbx_seq_one_letter_code
_entity_poly.pdbx_strand_id
1 'polypeptide(L)'
;MNSSRYHWQEELEKAKAQGDEAKIKHFSYLLLTYTDEYFENLDKFYTLLPSNGDLTLLVLKGHLLIEQQIRSYVHNHFPNQKALKEVFKDTHSLINAGKAYADPDCTETLALWDCFIKLNSIRNFLAHRLDHTGLQHKIDDFLKVSDRFTSFGPDSDSAYDRMHNAINAIYQKALYLSTVQEKKYREFEEQRT
;
A
#
# COMPACT_ATOMS: atom_id res chain seq x y z
N MET A 1 6.86 12.83 -8.61
CA MET A 1 5.50 12.83 -9.20
C MET A 1 4.61 13.62 -8.26
N ASN A 2 3.89 14.64 -8.73
CA ASN A 2 2.96 15.39 -7.87
C ASN A 2 1.72 14.51 -7.68
N SER A 3 1.53 14.00 -6.47
CA SER A 3 0.46 13.04 -6.16
C SER A 3 -0.73 13.68 -5.46
N SER A 4 -0.78 15.01 -5.39
CA SER A 4 -1.85 15.74 -4.71
C SER A 4 -3.20 15.63 -5.42
N ARG A 5 -4.29 15.71 -4.66
CA ARG A 5 -5.65 15.79 -5.23
C ARG A 5 -5.80 16.98 -6.19
N TYR A 6 -5.20 18.12 -5.84
CA TYR A 6 -5.21 19.33 -6.66
C TYR A 6 -4.60 19.08 -8.04
N HIS A 7 -3.47 18.38 -8.11
CA HIS A 7 -2.87 17.99 -9.39
C HIS A 7 -3.84 17.18 -10.27
N TRP A 8 -4.52 16.18 -9.70
CA TRP A 8 -5.49 15.37 -10.44
C TRP A 8 -6.75 16.13 -10.85
N GLN A 9 -7.15 17.17 -10.09
CA GLN A 9 -8.22 18.09 -10.50
C GLN A 9 -7.80 18.90 -11.73
N GLU A 10 -6.57 19.43 -11.75
CA GLU A 10 -6.05 20.13 -12.93
C GLU A 10 -5.98 19.22 -14.17
N GLU A 11 -5.52 17.98 -14.01
CA GLU A 11 -5.46 17.02 -15.12
C GLU A 11 -6.86 16.65 -15.64
N LEU A 12 -7.86 16.57 -14.75
CA LEU A 12 -9.27 16.40 -15.15
C LEU A 12 -9.77 17.59 -15.98
N GLU A 13 -9.50 18.82 -15.56
CA GLU A 13 -9.93 20.01 -16.31
C GLU A 13 -9.22 20.11 -17.68
N LYS A 14 -7.94 19.75 -17.76
CA LYS A 14 -7.23 19.64 -19.04
C LYS A 14 -7.85 18.59 -19.95
N ALA A 15 -8.19 17.41 -19.41
CA ALA A 15 -8.83 16.35 -20.19
C ALA A 15 -10.21 16.77 -20.71
N LYS A 16 -11.00 17.49 -19.91
CA LYS A 16 -12.28 18.08 -20.34
C LYS A 16 -12.10 19.08 -21.47
N ALA A 17 -11.13 19.98 -21.37
CA ALA A 17 -10.84 20.95 -22.42
C ALA A 17 -10.40 20.30 -23.74
N GLN A 18 -9.76 19.13 -23.66
CA GLN A 18 -9.29 18.35 -24.82
C GLN A 18 -10.35 17.38 -25.39
N GLY A 19 -11.48 17.17 -24.69
CA GLY A 19 -12.48 16.17 -25.08
C GLY A 19 -11.99 14.73 -24.95
N ASP A 20 -10.98 14.45 -24.12
CA ASP A 20 -10.43 13.10 -23.91
C ASP A 20 -11.31 12.31 -22.93
N GLU A 21 -12.37 11.68 -23.46
CA GLU A 21 -13.37 10.95 -22.66
C GLU A 21 -12.75 9.87 -21.76
N ALA A 22 -11.69 9.20 -22.23
CA ALA A 22 -11.01 8.16 -21.47
C ALA A 22 -10.33 8.74 -20.22
N LYS A 23 -9.58 9.83 -20.36
CA LYS A 23 -8.96 10.53 -19.22
C LYS A 23 -9.98 11.17 -18.31
N ILE A 24 -11.04 11.76 -18.86
CA ILE A 24 -12.12 12.34 -18.05
C ILE A 24 -12.72 11.26 -17.15
N LYS A 25 -13.06 10.09 -17.70
CA LYS A 25 -13.59 8.96 -16.92
C LYS A 25 -12.59 8.51 -15.85
N HIS A 26 -11.33 8.33 -16.23
CA HIS A 26 -10.29 7.85 -15.33
C HIS A 26 -10.01 8.82 -14.16
N PHE A 27 -9.80 10.10 -14.43
CA PHE A 27 -9.51 11.09 -13.38
C PHE A 27 -10.73 11.39 -12.51
N SER A 28 -11.95 11.37 -13.09
CA SER A 28 -13.19 11.46 -12.31
C SER A 28 -13.30 10.29 -11.33
N TYR A 29 -13.03 9.07 -11.80
CA TYR A 29 -13.03 7.88 -10.95
C TYR A 29 -12.01 7.99 -9.81
N LEU A 30 -10.78 8.38 -10.13
CA LEU A 30 -9.69 8.55 -9.18
C LEU A 30 -10.07 9.57 -8.09
N LEU A 31 -10.54 10.75 -8.47
CA LEU A 31 -10.93 11.80 -7.52
C LEU A 31 -12.14 11.42 -6.67
N LEU A 32 -13.03 10.57 -7.17
CA LEU A 32 -14.22 10.16 -6.42
C LEU A 32 -13.94 8.99 -5.47
N THR A 33 -13.01 8.11 -5.84
CA THR A 33 -12.62 6.93 -5.06
C THR A 33 -11.70 7.29 -3.90
N TYR A 34 -10.74 8.19 -4.12
CA TYR A 34 -9.70 8.51 -3.13
C TYR A 34 -9.99 9.82 -2.40
N THR A 35 -9.79 9.82 -1.09
CA THR A 35 -9.97 10.99 -0.21
C THR A 35 -8.78 11.95 -0.26
N ASP A 36 -8.91 13.15 0.30
CA ASP A 36 -7.77 14.05 0.53
C ASP A 36 -6.68 13.36 1.38
N GLU A 37 -7.10 12.67 2.43
CA GLU A 37 -6.23 11.89 3.31
C GLU A 37 -5.42 10.82 2.54
N TYR A 38 -6.02 10.17 1.53
CA TYR A 38 -5.30 9.23 0.66
C TYR A 38 -4.14 9.93 -0.05
N PHE A 39 -4.40 11.06 -0.72
CA PHE A 39 -3.35 11.77 -1.47
C PHE A 39 -2.27 12.34 -0.54
N GLU A 40 -2.64 12.86 0.62
CA GLU A 40 -1.68 13.33 1.63
C GLU A 40 -0.78 12.20 2.15
N ASN A 41 -1.36 11.02 2.43
CA ASN A 41 -0.59 9.88 2.90
C ASN A 41 0.32 9.33 1.81
N LEU A 42 -0.13 9.33 0.56
CA LEU A 42 0.68 8.94 -0.59
C LEU A 42 1.87 9.89 -0.81
N ASP A 43 1.66 11.20 -0.66
CA ASP A 43 2.73 12.19 -0.77
C ASP A 43 3.75 12.07 0.38
N LYS A 44 3.27 11.87 1.61
CA LYS A 44 4.12 11.56 2.77
C LYS A 44 4.93 10.29 2.53
N PHE A 45 4.31 9.25 1.98
CA PHE A 45 4.99 8.00 1.65
C PHE A 45 6.15 8.23 0.68
N TYR A 46 5.92 8.92 -0.44
CA TYR A 46 6.96 9.21 -1.41
C TYR A 46 8.07 10.10 -0.86
N THR A 47 7.75 10.96 0.10
CA THR A 47 8.74 11.81 0.79
C THR A 47 9.59 11.01 1.79
N LEU A 48 9.00 10.00 2.43
CA LEU A 48 9.65 9.24 3.51
C LEU A 48 10.39 7.99 3.02
N LEU A 49 9.90 7.33 1.97
CA LEU A 49 10.52 6.12 1.44
C LEU A 49 11.87 6.48 0.80
N PRO A 50 12.96 5.76 1.13
CA PRO A 50 14.27 6.04 0.54
C PRO A 50 14.27 5.80 -0.97
N SER A 51 14.64 6.80 -1.76
CA SER A 51 14.75 6.68 -3.22
C SER A 51 16.04 6.02 -3.69
N ASN A 52 17.07 5.98 -2.83
CA ASN A 52 18.33 5.30 -3.04
C ASN A 52 18.97 4.91 -1.70
N GLY A 53 20.06 4.13 -1.77
CA GLY A 53 20.91 3.85 -0.63
C GLY A 53 20.78 2.42 -0.11
N ASP A 54 20.81 2.28 1.20
CA ASP A 54 20.91 0.98 1.87
C ASP A 54 19.56 0.24 1.93
N LEU A 55 19.60 -1.04 1.58
CA LEU A 55 18.45 -1.94 1.60
C LEU A 55 17.86 -2.09 3.00
N THR A 56 18.70 -2.08 4.05
CA THR A 56 18.21 -2.18 5.43
C THR A 56 17.33 -0.98 5.76
N LEU A 57 17.80 0.23 5.45
CA LEU A 57 16.99 1.45 5.65
C LEU A 57 15.68 1.42 4.84
N LEU A 58 15.71 0.95 3.58
CA LEU A 58 14.52 0.80 2.76
C LEU A 58 13.49 -0.12 3.42
N VAL A 59 13.90 -1.30 3.88
CA VAL A 59 13.01 -2.24 4.58
C VAL A 59 12.52 -1.66 5.90
N LEU A 60 13.39 -1.01 6.67
CA LEU A 60 13.04 -0.41 7.96
C LEU A 60 12.02 0.72 7.81
N LYS A 61 12.14 1.59 6.80
CA LYS A 61 11.12 2.62 6.57
C LYS A 61 9.86 2.07 5.91
N GLY A 62 10.02 1.19 4.92
CA GLY A 62 8.91 0.60 4.17
C GLY A 62 7.93 -0.15 5.06
N HIS A 63 8.42 -1.00 5.98
CA HIS A 63 7.51 -1.73 6.87
C HIS A 63 6.75 -0.81 7.84
N LEU A 64 7.36 0.27 8.34
CA LEU A 64 6.68 1.21 9.24
C LEU A 64 5.53 1.94 8.54
N LEU A 65 5.77 2.38 7.30
CA LEU A 65 4.76 3.05 6.47
C LEU A 65 3.58 2.11 6.17
N ILE A 66 3.86 0.84 5.86
CA ILE A 66 2.83 -0.18 5.63
C ILE A 66 2.11 -0.53 6.94
N GLU A 67 2.82 -0.69 8.05
CA GLU A 67 2.22 -0.96 9.36
C GLU A 67 1.23 0.13 9.75
N GLN A 68 1.53 1.40 9.48
CA GLN A 68 0.60 2.49 9.72
C GLN A 68 -0.72 2.30 8.96
N GLN A 69 -0.67 1.85 7.70
CA GLN A 69 -1.89 1.58 6.93
C GLN A 69 -2.67 0.38 7.45
N ILE A 70 -1.98 -0.66 7.89
CA ILE A 70 -2.61 -1.83 8.52
C ILE A 70 -3.28 -1.42 9.84
N ARG A 71 -2.64 -0.56 10.65
CA ARG A 71 -3.24 0.00 11.86
C ARG A 71 -4.51 0.78 11.54
N SER A 72 -4.48 1.64 10.52
CA SER A 72 -5.68 2.37 10.08
C SER A 72 -6.78 1.42 9.61
N TYR A 73 -6.45 0.38 8.83
CA TYR A 73 -7.41 -0.63 8.41
C TYR A 73 -8.07 -1.33 9.59
N VAL A 74 -7.29 -1.82 10.56
CA VAL A 74 -7.84 -2.44 11.78
C VAL A 74 -8.60 -1.41 12.63
N HIS A 75 -8.16 -0.16 12.65
CA HIS A 75 -8.87 0.91 13.37
C HIS A 75 -10.29 1.10 12.84
N ASN A 76 -10.41 1.18 11.52
CA ASN A 76 -11.66 1.49 10.82
C ASN A 76 -12.69 0.35 10.87
N HIS A 77 -12.25 -0.89 11.10
CA HIS A 77 -13.13 -2.06 11.09
C HIS A 77 -13.50 -2.59 12.48
N PHE A 78 -12.80 -2.17 13.55
CA PHE A 78 -13.10 -2.61 14.90
C PHE A 78 -13.57 -1.42 15.77
N PRO A 79 -14.87 -1.25 16.05
CA PRO A 79 -15.37 -0.05 16.72
C PRO A 79 -14.84 0.14 18.16
N ASN A 80 -14.51 -0.95 18.88
CA ASN A 80 -13.99 -0.89 20.24
C ASN A 80 -12.45 -0.94 20.29
N GLN A 81 -11.83 0.14 19.82
CA GLN A 81 -10.37 0.27 19.76
C GLN A 81 -9.68 0.22 21.14
N LYS A 82 -10.37 0.62 22.20
CA LYS A 82 -9.84 0.57 23.56
C LYS A 82 -9.54 -0.87 24.00
N ALA A 83 -10.38 -1.82 23.59
CA ALA A 83 -10.17 -3.24 23.88
C ALA A 83 -8.97 -3.82 23.12
N LEU A 84 -8.58 -3.24 21.97
CA LEU A 84 -7.50 -3.71 21.13
C LEU A 84 -6.12 -3.14 21.49
N LYS A 85 -6.07 -2.07 22.30
CA LYS A 85 -4.84 -1.36 22.66
C LYS A 85 -3.74 -2.28 23.21
N GLU A 86 -4.12 -3.25 24.04
CA GLU A 86 -3.19 -4.20 24.68
C GLU A 86 -3.08 -5.55 23.93
N VAL A 87 -3.86 -5.72 22.86
CA VAL A 87 -3.93 -6.99 22.09
C VAL A 87 -2.77 -7.06 21.10
N PHE A 88 -2.47 -5.97 20.40
CA PHE A 88 -1.44 -5.95 19.35
C PHE A 88 -0.08 -5.58 19.93
N LYS A 89 0.58 -6.55 20.57
CA LYS A 89 1.92 -6.39 21.16
C LYS A 89 3.04 -6.29 20.12
N ASP A 90 2.78 -6.75 18.91
CA ASP A 90 3.74 -6.80 17.82
C ASP A 90 3.03 -6.67 16.44
N THR A 91 3.80 -6.30 15.41
CA THR A 91 3.33 -6.11 14.04
C THR A 91 2.70 -7.36 13.45
N HIS A 92 3.16 -8.57 13.82
CA HIS A 92 2.62 -9.82 13.29
C HIS A 92 1.21 -10.09 13.84
N SER A 93 0.97 -9.83 15.13
CA SER A 93 -0.37 -9.89 15.73
C SER A 93 -1.35 -8.92 15.07
N LEU A 94 -0.90 -7.69 14.76
CA LEU A 94 -1.69 -6.70 14.03
C LEU A 94 -2.03 -7.18 12.60
N ILE A 95 -1.04 -7.71 11.86
CA ILE A 95 -1.22 -8.24 10.50
C ILE A 95 -2.28 -9.35 10.51
N ASN A 96 -2.20 -10.28 11.46
CA ASN A 96 -3.15 -11.40 11.53
C ASN A 96 -4.57 -10.94 11.87
N ALA A 97 -4.74 -9.92 12.71
CA ALA A 97 -6.05 -9.36 13.01
C ALA A 97 -6.69 -8.70 11.78
N GLY A 98 -5.90 -7.94 11.01
CA GLY A 98 -6.37 -7.37 9.74
C GLY A 98 -6.70 -8.45 8.71
N LYS A 99 -5.83 -9.46 8.55
CA LYS A 99 -6.08 -10.61 7.66
C LYS A 99 -7.34 -11.39 8.04
N ALA A 100 -7.65 -11.51 9.33
CA ALA A 100 -8.85 -12.20 9.80
C ALA A 100 -10.16 -11.47 9.45
N TYR A 101 -10.11 -10.15 9.24
CA TYR A 101 -11.26 -9.37 8.77
C TYR A 101 -11.40 -9.39 7.24
N ALA A 102 -10.32 -9.68 6.52
CA ALA A 102 -10.33 -9.69 5.06
C ALA A 102 -11.28 -10.76 4.49
N ASP A 103 -11.91 -10.43 3.36
CA ASP A 103 -12.75 -11.37 2.61
C ASP A 103 -11.93 -12.60 2.18
N PRO A 104 -12.29 -13.82 2.65
CA PRO A 104 -11.56 -15.04 2.31
C PRO A 104 -11.65 -15.42 0.84
N ASP A 105 -12.65 -14.93 0.10
CA ASP A 105 -12.84 -15.20 -1.33
C ASP A 105 -12.05 -14.21 -2.20
N CYS A 106 -11.57 -13.11 -1.62
CA CYS A 106 -10.77 -12.11 -2.32
C CYS A 106 -9.27 -12.48 -2.33
N THR A 107 -8.89 -13.34 -3.28
CA THR A 107 -7.50 -13.85 -3.42
C THR A 107 -6.44 -12.75 -3.57
N GLU A 108 -6.77 -11.62 -4.21
CA GLU A 108 -5.87 -10.48 -4.34
C GLU A 108 -5.58 -9.85 -2.97
N THR A 109 -6.63 -9.64 -2.15
CA THR A 109 -6.48 -9.11 -0.79
C THR A 109 -5.67 -10.05 0.08
N LEU A 110 -5.94 -11.36 0.04
CA LEU A 110 -5.18 -12.34 0.82
C LEU A 110 -3.69 -12.36 0.46
N ALA A 111 -3.36 -12.25 -0.83
CA ALA A 111 -1.97 -12.19 -1.28
C ALA A 111 -1.25 -10.92 -0.80
N LEU A 112 -1.96 -9.80 -0.68
CA LEU A 112 -1.41 -8.58 -0.12
C LEU A 112 -1.06 -8.76 1.37
N TRP A 113 -1.90 -9.44 2.14
CA TRP A 113 -1.59 -9.79 3.53
C TRP A 113 -0.36 -10.69 3.64
N ASP A 114 -0.17 -11.63 2.71
CA ASP A 114 1.03 -12.47 2.67
C ASP A 114 2.30 -11.65 2.37
N CYS A 115 2.21 -10.60 1.55
CA CYS A 115 3.31 -9.63 1.39
C CYS A 115 3.67 -8.95 2.72
N PHE A 116 2.69 -8.53 3.51
CA PHE A 116 2.94 -7.88 4.80
C PHE A 116 3.65 -8.81 5.79
N ILE A 117 3.22 -10.08 5.86
CA ILE A 117 3.86 -11.11 6.69
C ILE A 117 5.33 -11.28 6.29
N LYS A 118 5.61 -11.41 4.98
CA LYS A 118 6.96 -11.61 4.46
C LYS A 118 7.85 -10.39 4.69
N LEU A 119 7.35 -9.18 4.46
CA LEU A 119 8.10 -7.96 4.74
C LEU A 119 8.44 -7.82 6.24
N ASN A 120 7.49 -8.12 7.12
CA ASN A 120 7.74 -8.15 8.56
C ASN A 120 8.78 -9.22 8.95
N SER A 121 8.80 -10.37 8.26
CA SER A 121 9.86 -11.37 8.47
C SER A 121 11.23 -10.87 8.04
N ILE A 122 11.37 -10.13 6.94
CA ILE A 122 12.64 -9.53 6.52
C ILE A 122 13.09 -8.51 7.55
N ARG A 123 12.19 -7.63 8.01
CA ARG A 123 12.48 -6.66 9.07
C ARG A 123 12.99 -7.32 10.34
N ASN A 124 12.29 -8.34 10.85
CA ASN A 124 12.69 -9.05 12.06
C ASN A 124 14.06 -9.71 11.89
N PHE A 125 14.35 -10.24 10.70
CA PHE A 125 15.65 -10.81 10.40
C PHE A 125 16.76 -9.76 10.47
N LEU A 126 16.57 -8.60 9.85
CA LEU A 126 17.52 -7.48 9.88
C LEU A 126 17.73 -6.91 11.29
N ALA A 127 16.68 -6.90 12.12
CA ALA A 127 16.76 -6.37 13.49
C ALA A 127 17.49 -7.30 14.48
N HIS A 128 17.52 -8.60 14.23
CA HIS A 128 17.99 -9.59 15.21
C HIS A 128 19.27 -10.33 14.81
N ARG A 129 19.75 -10.20 13.58
CA ARG A 129 20.93 -10.94 13.10
C ARG A 129 22.07 -10.02 12.71
N LEU A 130 23.26 -10.35 13.23
CA LEU A 130 24.52 -9.73 12.85
C LEU A 130 25.07 -10.32 11.54
N ASP A 131 24.64 -11.53 11.16
CA ASP A 131 24.92 -12.12 9.85
C ASP A 131 23.72 -12.02 8.91
N HIS A 132 23.98 -11.88 7.61
CA HIS A 132 22.95 -11.77 6.58
C HIS A 132 22.68 -13.10 5.85
N THR A 133 23.14 -14.22 6.41
CA THR A 133 22.99 -15.56 5.83
C THR A 133 21.51 -15.94 5.73
N GLY A 134 20.98 -15.98 4.50
CA GLY A 134 19.56 -16.27 4.24
C GLY A 134 18.66 -15.05 4.04
N LEU A 135 19.21 -13.83 4.15
CA LEU A 135 18.47 -12.59 3.85
C LEU A 135 17.98 -12.58 2.39
N GLN A 136 18.83 -12.98 1.44
CA GLN A 136 18.48 -13.00 0.02
C GLN A 136 17.28 -13.91 -0.26
N HIS A 137 17.24 -15.11 0.34
CA HIS A 137 16.10 -16.01 0.20
C HIS A 137 14.78 -15.38 0.69
N LYS A 138 14.82 -14.63 1.81
CA LYS A 138 13.64 -13.94 2.33
C LYS A 138 13.18 -12.81 1.41
N ILE A 139 14.13 -12.09 0.81
CA ILE A 139 13.86 -11.06 -0.20
C ILE A 139 13.20 -11.71 -1.42
N ASP A 140 13.78 -12.78 -1.96
CA ASP A 140 13.25 -13.47 -3.14
C ASP A 140 11.83 -14.02 -2.88
N ASP A 141 11.59 -14.59 -1.70
CA ASP A 141 10.28 -15.05 -1.26
C ASP A 141 9.24 -13.92 -1.20
N PHE A 142 9.64 -12.75 -0.72
CA PHE A 142 8.78 -11.55 -0.68
C PHE A 142 8.49 -11.05 -2.10
N LEU A 143 9.54 -10.88 -2.91
CA LEU A 143 9.44 -10.40 -4.28
C LEU A 143 8.52 -11.27 -5.12
N LYS A 144 8.61 -12.60 -4.96
CA LYS A 144 7.75 -13.57 -5.65
C LYS A 144 6.27 -13.38 -5.34
N VAL A 145 5.91 -13.05 -4.09
CA VAL A 145 4.50 -12.82 -3.73
C VAL A 145 4.05 -11.44 -4.16
N SER A 146 4.93 -10.43 -4.13
CA SER A 146 4.60 -9.06 -4.54
C SER A 146 4.50 -8.86 -6.05
N ASP A 147 5.04 -9.78 -6.85
CA ASP A 147 5.14 -9.67 -8.32
C ASP A 147 3.81 -9.31 -8.99
N ARG A 148 2.70 -9.87 -8.48
CA ARG A 148 1.35 -9.58 -8.97
C ARG A 148 0.90 -8.12 -8.81
N PHE A 149 1.53 -7.38 -7.90
CA PHE A 149 1.19 -5.98 -7.60
C PHE A 149 2.13 -5.00 -8.30
N THR A 150 3.33 -5.45 -8.70
CA THR A 150 4.32 -4.62 -9.38
C THR A 150 4.01 -4.54 -10.86
N SER A 151 2.97 -3.81 -11.24
CA SER A 151 2.48 -3.84 -12.62
C SER A 151 3.39 -3.14 -13.64
N PHE A 152 4.26 -2.19 -13.25
CA PHE A 152 5.08 -1.41 -14.19
C PHE A 152 6.33 -0.81 -13.52
N GLY A 153 7.33 -1.63 -13.19
CA GLY A 153 8.68 -1.15 -12.85
C GLY A 153 9.64 -1.43 -14.01
N PRO A 154 10.72 -0.66 -14.20
CA PRO A 154 11.80 -1.11 -15.07
C PRO A 154 12.30 -2.47 -14.56
N ASP A 155 12.50 -3.42 -15.47
CA ASP A 155 13.25 -4.63 -15.16
C ASP A 155 14.62 -4.20 -14.62
N SER A 156 14.83 -4.43 -13.34
CA SER A 156 16.08 -4.11 -12.66
C SER A 156 16.57 -5.35 -11.95
N ASP A 157 17.83 -5.71 -12.21
CA ASP A 157 18.51 -6.79 -11.48
C ASP A 157 18.89 -6.36 -10.06
N SER A 158 18.78 -5.06 -9.73
CA SER A 158 19.05 -4.55 -8.40
C SER A 158 17.98 -5.01 -7.41
N ALA A 159 18.39 -5.76 -6.39
CA ALA A 159 17.53 -6.15 -5.28
C ALA A 159 16.90 -4.92 -4.60
N TYR A 160 17.61 -3.78 -4.56
CA TYR A 160 17.09 -2.53 -4.01
C TYR A 160 15.89 -2.03 -4.82
N ASP A 161 16.01 -1.93 -6.14
CA ASP A 161 14.95 -1.37 -7.00
C ASP A 161 13.72 -2.28 -7.00
N ARG A 162 13.93 -3.59 -7.07
CA ARG A 162 12.85 -4.59 -6.97
C ARG A 162 12.10 -4.47 -5.64
N MET A 163 12.83 -4.36 -4.53
CA MET A 163 12.26 -4.16 -3.20
C MET A 163 11.51 -2.82 -3.10
N HIS A 164 12.08 -1.75 -3.64
CA HIS A 164 11.48 -0.43 -3.64
C HIS A 164 10.15 -0.43 -4.40
N ASN A 165 10.15 -1.01 -5.61
CA ASN A 165 8.95 -1.15 -6.44
C ASN A 165 7.88 -2.01 -5.75
N ALA A 166 8.28 -3.13 -5.15
CA ALA A 166 7.38 -3.99 -4.40
C ALA A 166 6.75 -3.27 -3.20
N ILE A 167 7.56 -2.58 -2.38
CA ILE A 167 7.07 -1.81 -1.23
C ILE A 167 6.12 -0.70 -1.68
N ASN A 168 6.44 0.02 -2.75
CA ASN A 168 5.57 1.03 -3.32
C ASN A 168 4.22 0.46 -3.76
N ALA A 169 4.22 -0.63 -4.52
CA ALA A 169 3.01 -1.27 -5.02
C ALA A 169 2.10 -1.74 -3.88
N ILE A 170 2.65 -2.47 -2.90
CA ILE A 170 1.86 -2.97 -1.78
C ILE A 170 1.41 -1.85 -0.82
N TYR A 171 2.19 -0.76 -0.68
CA TYR A 171 1.78 0.39 0.11
C TYR A 171 0.55 1.07 -0.49
N GLN A 172 0.54 1.32 -1.79
CA GLN A 172 -0.62 1.93 -2.46
C GLN A 172 -1.88 1.09 -2.28
N LYS A 173 -1.76 -0.24 -2.39
CA LYS A 173 -2.87 -1.17 -2.12
C LYS A 173 -3.29 -1.16 -0.64
N ALA A 174 -2.35 -1.12 0.30
CA ALA A 174 -2.63 -1.02 1.73
C ALA A 174 -3.35 0.29 2.08
N LEU A 175 -2.91 1.40 1.49
CA LEU A 175 -3.49 2.72 1.65
C LEU A 175 -4.89 2.79 1.03
N TYR A 176 -5.10 2.16 -0.13
CA TYR A 176 -6.44 1.98 -0.67
C TYR A 176 -7.31 1.25 0.36
N LEU A 177 -6.93 0.03 0.78
CA LEU A 177 -7.67 -0.77 1.75
C LEU A 177 -8.02 -0.02 3.05
N SER A 178 -7.10 0.79 3.58
CA SER A 178 -7.32 1.55 4.81
C SER A 178 -8.29 2.71 4.63
N THR A 179 -8.43 3.25 3.42
CA THR A 179 -9.21 4.45 3.10
C THR A 179 -10.47 4.19 2.28
N VAL A 180 -10.71 2.94 1.84
CA VAL A 180 -11.81 2.59 0.92
C VAL A 180 -13.15 3.12 1.43
N GLN A 181 -13.72 4.04 0.65
CA GLN A 181 -15.12 4.48 0.72
C GLN A 181 -15.93 3.82 -0.39
N GLU A 182 -15.87 2.49 -0.47
CA GLU A 182 -16.50 1.65 -1.51
C GLU A 182 -17.99 1.95 -1.76
N LYS A 183 -18.67 2.58 -0.79
CA LYS A 183 -20.06 3.02 -0.93
C LYS A 183 -20.22 4.23 -1.86
N LYS A 184 -19.34 5.23 -1.78
CA LYS A 184 -19.48 6.48 -2.55
C LYS A 184 -19.25 6.30 -4.05
N TYR A 185 -18.38 5.37 -4.44
CA TYR A 185 -18.16 5.08 -5.86
C TYR A 185 -19.34 4.35 -6.50
N ARG A 186 -19.90 3.35 -5.81
CA ARG A 186 -21.12 2.66 -6.26
C ARG A 186 -22.27 3.64 -6.48
N GLU A 187 -22.48 4.56 -5.53
CA GLU A 187 -23.48 5.64 -5.65
C GLU A 187 -23.24 6.54 -6.88
N PHE A 188 -21.97 6.82 -7.24
CA PHE A 188 -21.64 7.62 -8.42
C PHE A 188 -21.88 6.90 -9.76
N GLU A 189 -21.59 5.60 -9.85
CA GLU A 189 -21.91 4.82 -11.05
C GLU A 189 -23.42 4.69 -11.27
N GLU A 190 -24.17 4.46 -10.20
CA GLU A 190 -25.64 4.40 -10.24
C GLU A 190 -26.27 5.73 -10.69
N GLN A 191 -25.67 6.88 -10.35
CA GLN A 191 -26.16 8.20 -10.80
C GLN A 191 -25.83 8.53 -12.26
N ARG A 192 -24.92 7.80 -12.90
CA ARG A 192 -24.51 8.00 -14.31
C ARG A 192 -25.14 7.01 -15.27
N THR A 193 -25.85 6.00 -14.77
CA THR A 193 -26.55 4.97 -15.54
C THR A 193 -28.03 5.30 -15.65
#